data_AF-A0A977NKY1-F1
#
_entry.id   AF-A0A977NKY1-F1
#
_cell.length_a   1.000
_cell.length_b   1.000
_cell.length_c   1.000
_cell.angle_alpha   90.00
_cell.angle_beta   90.00
_cell.angle_gamma   90.00
#
_symmetry.space_group_name_H-M   'P 1'
#
loop_
_entity.id
_entity.type
_entity.pdbx_description
1 polymer ?
#
loop_
_entity_poly.entity_id
_entity_poly.type
_entity_poly.pdbx_seq_one_letter_code
_entity_poly.pdbx_strand_id
1 'polypeptide(L)' 'MSLVDSENNVSAKVLAEKDGSMYDRHKLIELGVAPGFLKFMDDEQARELLKGLLYLIIKKQDGYA' A
#
# COMPACT_ATOMS: atom_id res chain seq x y z
N MET A 1 -17.30 14.81 -26.37
CA MET A 1 -16.45 14.05 -25.42
C MET A 1 -15.25 13.56 -26.20
N SER A 2 -14.07 14.15 -26.00
CA SER A 2 -12.87 13.85 -26.78
C SER A 2 -12.21 12.58 -26.25
N LEU A 3 -11.72 11.70 -27.14
CA LEU A 3 -10.95 10.50 -26.79
C LEU A 3 -9.70 10.83 -25.95
N VAL A 4 -9.22 12.07 -26.04
CA VAL A 4 -8.04 12.60 -25.34
C VAL A 4 -8.26 12.71 -23.82
N ASP A 5 -9.49 12.95 -23.36
CA ASP A 5 -9.80 13.06 -21.93
C ASP A 5 -9.80 11.69 -21.23
N SER A 6 -10.03 10.61 -22.01
CA SER A 6 -10.08 9.23 -21.51
C SER A 6 -8.68 8.66 -21.28
N GLU A 7 -7.73 8.89 -22.20
CA GLU A 7 -6.36 8.34 -22.12
C GLU A 7 -5.54 8.98 -20.99
N ASN A 8 -5.72 10.28 -20.75
CA ASN A 8 -5.06 10.99 -19.65
C ASN A 8 -5.52 10.49 -18.28
N ASN A 9 -6.81 10.15 -18.14
CA ASN A 9 -7.37 9.67 -16.88
C ASN A 9 -6.89 8.24 -16.53
N VAL A 10 -6.69 7.40 -17.56
CA VAL A 10 -6.09 6.06 -17.38
C VAL A 10 -4.62 6.16 -16.96
N SER A 11 -3.84 7.05 -17.56
CA SER A 11 -2.41 7.20 -17.21
C SER A 11 -2.19 7.68 -15.77
N ALA A 12 -2.97 8.68 -15.31
CA ALA A 12 -2.86 9.17 -13.94
C ALA A 12 -3.26 8.11 -12.89
N LYS A 13 -4.28 7.30 -13.19
CA LYS A 13 -4.70 6.20 -12.33
C LYS A 13 -3.63 5.12 -12.21
N VAL A 14 -3.00 4.73 -13.32
CA VAL A 14 -1.91 3.73 -13.33
C VAL A 14 -0.68 4.24 -12.57
N LEU A 15 -0.34 5.52 -12.71
CA LEU A 15 0.74 6.15 -11.95
C LEU A 15 0.46 6.16 -10.44
N ALA A 16 -0.76 6.54 -10.05
CA ALA A 16 -1.17 6.55 -8.64
C ALA A 16 -1.21 5.13 -8.02
N GLU A 17 -1.64 4.12 -8.78
CA GLU A 17 -1.63 2.73 -8.34
C GLU A 17 -0.21 2.21 -8.13
N LYS A 18 0.71 2.58 -9.04
CA LYS A 18 2.14 2.23 -8.92
C LYS A 18 2.81 2.92 -7.74
N ASP A 19 2.51 4.20 -7.52
CA ASP A 19 3.03 4.97 -6.38
C ASP A 19 2.48 4.45 -5.04
N GLY A 20 1.19 4.08 -5.00
CA GLY A 20 0.56 3.47 -3.83
C GLY A 20 1.15 2.09 -3.49
N SER A 21 1.41 1.25 -4.49
CA SER A 21 2.08 -0.05 -4.32
C SER A 21 3.49 0.10 -3.75
N MET A 22 4.26 1.07 -4.24
CA MET A 22 5.59 1.36 -3.69
C MET A 22 5.51 1.87 -2.25
N TYR A 23 4.52 2.71 -1.93
CA TYR A 23 4.29 3.20 -0.57
C TYR A 23 4.02 2.06 0.41
N ASP A 24 3.09 1.15 0.09
CA ASP A 24 2.69 0.06 0.98
C ASP A 24 3.89 -0.83 1.33
N ARG A 25 4.67 -1.21 0.32
CA ARG A 25 5.88 -2.04 0.48
C ARG A 25 6.98 -1.33 1.26
N HIS A 26 7.23 -0.04 0.99
CA HIS A 26 8.21 0.73 1.76
C HIS A 26 7.81 0.82 3.23
N LYS A 27 6.54 1.08 3.53
CA LYS A 27 6.05 1.19 4.90
C LYS A 27 6.18 -0.13 5.67
N LEU A 28 5.91 -1.26 5.02
CA LEU A 28 6.12 -2.58 5.62
C LEU A 28 7.59 -2.83 5.98
N ILE A 29 8.53 -2.40 5.13
CA ILE A 29 9.97 -2.49 5.43
C ILE A 29 10.34 -1.62 6.63
N GLU A 30 9.82 -0.39 6.71
CA GLU A 30 10.01 0.49 7.87
C GLU A 30 9.47 -0.12 9.17
N LEU A 31 8.38 -0.88 9.09
CA LEU A 31 7.80 -1.62 10.22
C LEU A 31 8.55 -2.92 10.56
N GLY A 32 9.64 -3.21 9.85
CA GLY A 32 10.52 -4.37 10.12
C GLY A 32 10.14 -5.64 9.38
N VAL A 33 9.20 -5.60 8.42
CA VAL A 33 8.91 -6.75 7.56
C VAL A 33 10.07 -6.97 6.60
N ALA A 34 10.60 -8.20 6.58
CA ALA A 34 11.74 -8.53 5.75
C ALA A 34 11.42 -8.34 4.26
N PRO A 35 12.23 -7.59 3.48
CA PRO A 35 11.99 -7.41 2.05
C PRO A 35 11.91 -8.72 1.26
N GLY A 36 12.64 -9.75 1.70
CA GLY A 36 12.57 -11.09 1.12
C GLY A 36 11.19 -11.74 1.21
N PHE A 37 10.44 -11.47 2.28
CA PHE A 37 9.07 -11.94 2.45
C PHE A 37 8.10 -11.20 1.53
N LEU A 38 8.28 -9.89 1.37
CA LEU A 38 7.42 -9.04 0.53
C LEU A 38 7.48 -9.41 -0.96
N LYS A 39 8.56 -10.04 -1.42
CA LYS A 39 8.71 -10.51 -2.81
C LYS A 39 7.67 -11.56 -3.21
N PHE A 40 7.10 -12.26 -2.25
CA PHE A 40 6.10 -13.31 -2.48
C PHE A 40 4.66 -12.79 -2.38
N MET A 41 4.49 -11.49 -2.17
CA MET A 41 3.17 -10.87 -2.01
C MET A 41 2.83 -10.03 -3.24
N ASP A 42 1.58 -10.11 -3.67
CA ASP A 42 1.01 -9.11 -4.58
C ASP A 42 0.70 -7.78 -3.83
N ASP A 43 0.27 -6.77 -4.58
CA ASP A 43 0.06 -5.43 -4.03
C ASP A 43 -1.16 -5.35 -3.10
N GLU A 44 -2.18 -6.17 -3.34
CA GLU A 44 -3.35 -6.25 -2.47
C GLU A 44 -2.98 -6.89 -1.14
N GLN A 45 -2.23 -7.99 -1.17
CA GLN A 45 -1.71 -8.66 0.01
C GLN A 45 -0.79 -7.73 0.83
N ALA A 46 0.10 -6.97 0.18
CA ALA A 46 0.94 -6.00 0.86
C ALA A 46 0.09 -4.90 1.55
N ARG A 47 -0.92 -4.38 0.85
CA ARG A 47 -1.84 -3.39 1.41
C ARG A 47 -2.61 -3.90 2.62
N GLU A 48 -3.17 -5.11 2.53
CA GLU A 48 -3.94 -5.70 3.64
C GLU A 48 -3.05 -6.03 4.83
N LEU A 49 -1.82 -6.49 4.60
CA LEU A 49 -0.83 -6.66 5.67
C LEU A 49 -0.52 -5.33 6.36
N LEU A 50 -0.30 -4.26 5.59
CA LEU A 50 -0.01 -2.94 6.16
C LEU A 50 -1.18 -2.44 7.01
N LYS A 51 -2.41 -2.53 6.51
CA LYS A 51 -3.63 -2.18 7.26
C LYS A 51 -3.74 -2.98 8.56
N GLY A 52 -3.51 -4.28 8.52
CA GLY A 52 -3.55 -5.15 9.69
C GLY A 52 -2.51 -4.76 10.75
N LEU A 53 -1.27 -4.51 10.33
CA LEU A 53 -0.20 -4.06 11.23
C LEU A 53 -0.52 -2.71 11.88
N LEU A 54 -0.99 -1.73 11.09
CA LEU A 54 -1.38 -0.41 11.61
C LEU A 54 -2.53 -0.52 12.61
N TYR A 55 -3.56 -1.32 12.32
CA TYR A 55 -4.66 -1.57 13.25
C TYR A 55 -4.16 -2.14 14.58
N LEU A 56 -3.28 -3.14 14.53
CA LEU A 56 -2.73 -3.75 15.74
C LEU A 56 -1.86 -2.77 16.55
N ILE A 57 -1.06 -1.94 15.88
CA ILE A 57 -0.25 -0.90 16.52
C ILE A 57 -1.14 0.11 17.24
N ILE A 58 -2.15 0.66 16.54
CA ILE A 58 -3.09 1.63 17.10
C ILE A 58 -3.86 1.01 18.27
N LYS A 59 -4.43 -0.19 18.08
CA LYS A 59 -5.16 -0.88 19.15
C LYS A 59 -4.31 -1.18 20.38
N LYS A 60 -3.01 -1.46 20.20
CA LYS A 60 -2.08 -1.63 21.32
C LYS A 60 -1.83 -0.32 22.07
N GLN A 61 -1.82 0.81 21.37
CA GLN A 61 -1.72 2.14 21.97
C GLN A 61 -2.98 2.50 22.76
N ASP A 62 -4.16 2.10 22.28
CA ASP A 62 -5.44 2.35 22.95
C ASP A 62 -5.70 1.44 24.16
N GLY A 63 -4.95 0.34 24.30
CA GLY A 63 -5.15 -0.72 25.30
C GLY A 63 -4.33 -0.62 26.59
N TYR A 64 -3.66 0.51 26.83
CA TYR A 64 -3.16 0.91 28.15
C TYR A 64 -3.84 2.23 28.53
N ALA A 65 -5.06 2.13 29.06
CA ALA A 65 -5.75 3.18 29.80
C ALA A 65 -6.33 2.56 31.08
#